data_AF-A0A7K1BVY3-F1
#
_entry.id   AF-A0A7K1BVY3-F1
#
_cell.length_a   1.000
_cell.length_b   1.000
_cell.length_c   1.000
_cell.angle_alpha   90.00
_cell.angle_beta   90.00
_cell.angle_gamma   90.00
#
_symmetry.space_group_name_H-M   'P 1'
#
loop_
_entity.id
_entity.type
_entity.pdbx_description
1 polymer ?
#
loop_
_entity_poly.entity_id
_entity_poly.type
_entity_poly.pdbx_seq_one_letter_code
_entity_poly.pdbx_strand_id
1 'polypeptide(L)'
;MKSFNAESFARDAALADAEFASQVGTFVSVEYDDDNRVATYLFEAEIAGYKGWRWAITLAKVDEKSEPTICDVVLLPGPDSLIAPDHIPYRDRIEPADITPGVIVPSLADDSRLVPGAAVLPQDDDLDATQIFDLGLMRPRVLSIEGRDQASKRWYSSDRGPATPLAEQAPKPCHSCGFFVPLAGSLRSSFGVCANAIAPDDARVVSLDHGCGAHSEATL
;
A
#
# COMPACT_ATOMS: atom_id res chain seq x y z
N MET A 1 -32.58 -15.52 32.67
CA MET A 1 -32.87 -16.98 32.82
C MET A 1 -31.62 -17.69 33.36
N LYS A 2 -31.67 -18.93 33.86
CA LYS A 2 -30.41 -19.71 34.01
C LYS A 2 -29.88 -20.03 32.61
N SER A 3 -28.56 -20.00 32.43
CA SER A 3 -27.91 -20.42 31.19
C SER A 3 -28.31 -21.87 30.85
N PHE A 4 -28.71 -22.12 29.60
CA PHE A 4 -29.06 -23.46 29.13
C PHE A 4 -27.88 -24.12 28.43
N ASN A 5 -27.71 -25.44 28.57
CA ASN A 5 -26.68 -26.18 27.84
C ASN A 5 -27.33 -26.95 26.68
N ALA A 6 -26.90 -26.65 25.46
CA ALA A 6 -27.30 -27.28 24.22
C ALA A 6 -26.10 -27.54 23.29
N GLU A 7 -24.90 -27.77 23.85
CA GLU A 7 -23.68 -27.95 23.06
C GLU A 7 -23.79 -29.10 22.04
N SER A 8 -24.34 -30.25 22.43
CA SER A 8 -24.51 -31.38 21.52
C SER A 8 -25.44 -31.03 20.35
N PHE A 9 -26.53 -30.32 20.63
CA PHE A 9 -27.47 -29.88 19.61
C PHE A 9 -26.83 -28.87 18.65
N ALA A 10 -26.01 -27.97 19.18
CA ALA A 10 -25.22 -27.04 18.36
C ALA A 10 -24.18 -27.77 17.50
N ARG A 11 -23.51 -28.79 18.04
CA ARG A 11 -22.53 -29.59 17.31
C ARG A 11 -23.18 -30.41 16.19
N ASP A 12 -24.35 -30.99 16.45
CA ASP A 12 -25.11 -31.72 15.44
C ASP A 12 -25.54 -30.80 14.28
N ALA A 13 -25.90 -29.55 14.59
CA ALA A 13 -26.19 -28.53 13.57
C ALA A 13 -24.97 -28.20 12.71
N ALA A 14 -23.79 -28.01 13.33
CA ALA A 14 -22.54 -27.79 12.61
C ALA A 14 -22.18 -28.97 11.69
N LEU A 15 -22.32 -30.19 12.20
CA LEU A 15 -22.04 -31.42 11.45
C LEU A 15 -23.00 -31.64 10.28
N ALA A 16 -24.23 -31.14 10.38
CA ALA A 16 -25.21 -31.21 9.31
C ALA A 16 -24.94 -30.21 8.18
N ASP A 17 -24.33 -29.06 8.47
CA ASP A 17 -23.97 -28.03 7.48
C ASP A 17 -22.58 -28.26 6.86
N ALA A 18 -21.65 -28.83 7.62
CA ALA A 18 -20.31 -29.16 7.15
C ALA A 18 -20.33 -30.21 6.02
N GLU A 19 -19.45 -30.05 5.03
CA GLU A 19 -19.28 -31.01 3.93
C GLU A 19 -18.72 -32.35 4.45
N PHE A 20 -17.80 -32.27 5.43
CA PHE A 20 -17.23 -33.43 6.09
C PHE A 20 -17.27 -33.26 7.61
N ALA A 21 -17.58 -34.34 8.33
CA ALA A 21 -17.58 -34.33 9.80
C ALA A 21 -16.22 -33.91 10.40
N SER A 22 -15.12 -34.13 9.66
CA SER A 22 -13.77 -33.70 10.06
C SER A 22 -13.58 -32.18 10.07
N GLN A 23 -14.49 -31.41 9.48
CA GLN A 23 -14.43 -29.94 9.43
C GLN A 23 -14.95 -29.28 10.72
N VAL A 24 -15.64 -30.03 11.59
CA VAL A 24 -16.12 -29.54 12.89
C VAL A 24 -15.18 -30.03 13.97
N GLY A 25 -14.33 -29.11 14.45
CA GLY A 25 -13.28 -29.38 15.42
C GLY A 25 -13.77 -29.35 16.87
N THR A 26 -12.88 -28.94 17.77
CA THR A 26 -13.17 -28.95 19.21
C THR A 26 -14.06 -27.78 19.63
N PHE A 27 -14.78 -27.95 20.74
CA PHE A 27 -15.55 -26.87 21.34
C PHE A 27 -14.61 -25.80 21.90
N VAL A 28 -14.90 -24.53 21.60
CA VAL A 28 -14.09 -23.38 22.00
C VAL A 28 -14.72 -22.64 23.15
N SER A 29 -15.94 -22.14 22.96
CA SER A 29 -16.66 -21.33 23.96
C SER A 29 -18.14 -21.26 23.66
N VAL A 30 -18.91 -20.82 24.64
CA VAL A 30 -20.31 -20.44 24.47
C VAL A 30 -20.50 -19.03 24.99
N GLU A 31 -21.20 -18.20 24.23
CA GLU A 31 -21.52 -16.82 24.58
C GLU A 31 -23.04 -16.69 24.69
N TYR A 32 -23.52 -16.06 25.77
CA TYR A 32 -24.95 -15.85 25.99
C TYR A 32 -25.29 -14.38 25.81
N ASP A 33 -26.52 -14.10 25.38
CA ASP A 33 -27.10 -12.77 25.48
C ASP A 33 -27.43 -12.40 26.94
N ASP A 34 -27.77 -11.13 27.18
CA ASP A 34 -28.02 -10.59 28.51
C ASP A 34 -29.16 -11.32 29.26
N ASP A 35 -30.15 -11.85 28.53
CA ASP A 35 -31.31 -12.55 29.09
C ASP A 35 -31.10 -14.07 29.28
N ASN A 36 -29.95 -14.60 28.82
CA ASN A 36 -29.63 -16.04 28.73
C ASN A 36 -30.67 -16.84 27.92
N ARG A 37 -31.23 -16.24 26.87
CA ARG A 37 -32.18 -16.86 25.94
C ARG A 37 -31.56 -17.19 24.60
N VAL A 38 -30.49 -16.50 24.23
CA VAL A 38 -29.71 -16.78 23.02
C VAL A 38 -28.32 -17.23 23.44
N ALA A 39 -27.81 -18.27 22.80
CA ALA A 39 -26.48 -18.81 23.04
C ALA A 39 -25.77 -19.11 21.73
N THR A 40 -24.56 -18.59 21.55
CA THR A 40 -23.71 -18.88 20.39
C THR A 40 -22.61 -19.84 20.82
N TYR A 41 -22.66 -21.07 20.32
CA TYR A 41 -21.65 -22.10 20.54
C TYR A 41 -20.60 -22.01 19.44
N LEU A 42 -19.34 -21.91 19.84
CA LEU A 42 -18.20 -21.83 18.94
C LEU A 42 -17.43 -23.16 18.93
N PHE A 43 -17.15 -23.68 17.73
CA PHE A 43 -16.27 -24.83 17.50
C PHE A 43 -15.16 -24.44 16.53
N GLU A 44 -13.99 -25.07 16.64
CA GLU A 44 -12.92 -24.89 15.65
C GLU A 44 -13.40 -25.32 14.25
N ALA A 45 -13.06 -24.54 13.22
CA ALA A 45 -13.32 -24.91 11.83
C ALA A 45 -12.07 -25.55 11.23
N GLU A 46 -12.12 -26.86 11.01
CA GLU A 46 -11.05 -27.65 10.38
C GLU A 46 -11.25 -27.71 8.85
N ILE A 47 -11.37 -26.53 8.23
CA ILE A 47 -11.65 -26.37 6.81
C ILE A 47 -10.42 -25.79 6.11
N ALA A 48 -9.99 -26.44 5.03
CA ALA A 48 -8.88 -25.97 4.22
C ALA A 48 -9.16 -24.52 3.70
N GLY A 49 -8.22 -23.61 3.97
CA GLY A 49 -8.35 -22.19 3.62
C GLY A 49 -8.96 -21.30 4.70
N TYR A 50 -9.64 -21.87 5.70
CA TYR A 50 -10.28 -21.14 6.80
C TYR A 50 -9.51 -21.32 8.12
N LYS A 51 -8.18 -21.23 8.06
CA LYS A 51 -7.32 -21.40 9.25
C LYS A 51 -7.68 -20.36 10.32
N GLY A 52 -7.96 -20.83 11.53
CA GLY A 52 -8.31 -20.00 12.69
C GLY A 52 -9.77 -19.55 12.74
N TRP A 53 -10.60 -19.96 11.76
CA TRP A 53 -12.03 -19.68 11.76
C TRP A 53 -12.77 -20.63 12.71
N ARG A 54 -14.00 -20.27 13.04
CA ARG A 54 -14.85 -21.01 13.96
C ARG A 54 -16.23 -21.22 13.36
N TRP A 55 -16.78 -22.41 13.55
CA TRP A 55 -18.22 -22.63 13.43
C TRP A 55 -18.92 -21.91 14.57
N ALA A 56 -19.89 -21.06 14.26
CA ALA A 56 -20.70 -20.34 15.22
C ALA A 56 -22.16 -20.74 15.04
N ILE A 57 -22.70 -21.41 16.06
CA ILE A 57 -24.07 -21.91 16.06
C ILE A 57 -24.85 -21.15 17.10
N THR A 58 -25.75 -20.30 16.61
CA THR A 58 -26.60 -19.48 17.45
C THR A 58 -27.92 -20.21 17.70
N LEU A 59 -28.24 -20.45 18.97
CA LEU A 59 -29.46 -21.10 19.42
C LEU A 59 -30.31 -20.12 20.23
N ALA A 60 -31.63 -20.20 20.10
CA ALA A 60 -32.58 -19.48 20.93
C ALA A 60 -33.46 -20.44 21.73
N LYS A 61 -33.75 -20.10 22.98
CA LYS A 61 -34.64 -20.82 23.89
C LYS A 61 -35.59 -19.85 24.59
N VAL A 62 -36.89 -20.02 24.38
CA VAL A 62 -37.93 -19.04 24.78
C VAL A 62 -38.16 -19.04 26.30
N ASP A 63 -38.20 -20.22 26.90
CA ASP A 63 -38.35 -20.43 28.35
C ASP A 63 -37.69 -21.76 28.79
N GLU A 64 -37.65 -22.04 30.10
CA GLU A 64 -36.98 -23.24 30.64
C GLU A 64 -37.53 -24.58 30.10
N LYS A 65 -38.82 -24.63 29.74
CA LYS A 65 -39.51 -25.84 29.27
C LYS A 65 -39.42 -26.01 27.76
N SER A 66 -39.21 -24.93 27.01
CA SER A 66 -39.06 -24.96 25.56
C SER A 66 -37.77 -25.67 25.12
N GLU A 67 -37.82 -26.34 23.97
CA GLU A 67 -36.63 -26.86 23.32
C GLU A 67 -35.86 -25.72 22.64
N PRO A 68 -34.51 -25.73 22.64
CA PRO A 68 -33.73 -24.74 21.90
C PRO A 68 -33.93 -24.92 20.39
N THR A 69 -33.98 -23.81 19.65
CA THR A 69 -34.07 -23.78 18.19
C THR A 69 -32.83 -23.13 17.59
N ILE A 70 -32.39 -23.59 16.41
CA ILE A 70 -31.25 -23.01 15.69
C ILE A 70 -31.69 -21.72 15.00
N CYS A 71 -30.94 -20.63 15.24
CA CYS A 71 -31.10 -19.35 14.55
C CYS A 71 -30.19 -19.27 13.33
N ASP A 72 -28.92 -19.67 13.48
CA ASP A 72 -27.93 -19.60 12.42
C ASP A 72 -26.80 -20.62 12.65
N VAL A 73 -26.18 -21.05 11.55
CA VAL A 73 -24.98 -21.89 11.47
C VAL A 73 -24.04 -21.22 10.47
N VAL A 74 -23.02 -20.53 10.96
CA VAL A 74 -22.09 -19.75 10.13
C VAL A 74 -20.64 -20.00 10.50
N LEU A 75 -19.74 -19.69 9.56
CA LEU A 75 -18.31 -19.58 9.82
C LEU A 75 -17.96 -18.13 10.13
N LEU A 76 -17.34 -17.90 11.28
CA LEU A 76 -16.85 -16.59 11.69
C LEU A 76 -15.33 -16.62 11.89
N PRO A 77 -14.63 -15.52 11.55
CA PRO A 77 -13.20 -15.43 11.81
C PRO A 77 -12.96 -15.36 13.32
N GLY A 78 -12.14 -16.29 13.83
CA GLY A 78 -11.55 -16.20 15.16
C GLY A 78 -10.36 -15.22 15.21
N PRO A 79 -9.76 -15.03 16.40
CA PRO A 79 -8.65 -14.09 16.60
C PRO A 79 -7.40 -14.43 15.79
N ASP A 80 -7.21 -15.72 15.48
CA ASP A 80 -6.08 -16.22 14.70
C ASP A 80 -6.44 -16.44 13.22
N SER A 81 -7.60 -15.93 12.78
CA SER A 81 -8.06 -16.10 11.41
C SER A 81 -7.25 -15.27 10.43
N LEU A 82 -6.89 -15.89 9.31
CA LEU A 82 -6.45 -15.14 8.15
C LEU A 82 -7.68 -14.46 7.51
N ILE A 83 -7.78 -13.14 7.67
CA ILE A 83 -8.79 -12.31 7.03
C ILE A 83 -8.19 -11.52 5.87
N ALA A 84 -9.05 -11.14 4.93
CA ALA A 84 -8.65 -10.25 3.85
C ALA A 84 -8.19 -8.89 4.42
N PRO A 85 -7.16 -8.24 3.83
CA PRO A 85 -6.83 -6.86 4.14
C PRO A 85 -7.99 -5.92 3.86
N ASP A 86 -7.92 -4.72 4.44
CA ASP A 86 -8.89 -3.66 4.15
C ASP A 86 -8.94 -3.34 2.66
N HIS A 87 -10.15 -3.07 2.17
CA HIS A 87 -10.35 -2.70 0.79
C HIS A 87 -9.71 -1.34 0.48
N ILE A 88 -8.72 -1.35 -0.41
CA ILE A 88 -8.10 -0.14 -0.95
C ILE A 88 -8.81 0.23 -2.27
N PRO A 89 -9.31 1.47 -2.43
CA PRO A 89 -9.91 1.93 -3.68
C PRO A 89 -8.96 1.73 -4.88
N TYR A 90 -9.50 1.30 -6.03
CA TYR A 90 -8.67 1.00 -7.21
C TYR A 90 -7.71 2.15 -7.59
N ARG A 91 -8.18 3.40 -7.49
CA ARG A 91 -7.36 4.60 -7.76
C ARG A 91 -6.09 4.69 -6.91
N ASP A 92 -6.14 4.16 -5.68
CA ASP A 92 -5.06 4.20 -4.69
C ASP A 92 -4.14 2.97 -4.83
N ARG A 93 -4.45 2.06 -5.76
CA ARG A 93 -3.67 0.86 -6.11
C ARG A 93 -2.93 0.97 -7.44
N ILE A 94 -3.07 2.09 -8.16
CA ILE A 94 -2.48 2.24 -9.50
C ILE A 94 -0.96 2.28 -9.39
N GLU A 95 -0.31 1.35 -10.07
CA GLU A 95 1.14 1.28 -10.20
C GLU A 95 1.60 1.74 -11.59
N PRO A 96 2.89 2.09 -11.77
CA PRO A 96 3.42 2.45 -13.08
C PRO A 96 3.18 1.39 -14.16
N ALA A 97 3.18 0.11 -13.78
CA ALA A 97 2.96 -1.02 -14.70
C ALA A 97 1.52 -1.10 -15.24
N ASP A 98 0.54 -0.50 -14.55
CA ASP A 98 -0.86 -0.47 -14.99
C ASP A 98 -1.08 0.52 -16.15
N ILE A 99 -0.14 1.45 -16.37
CA ILE A 99 -0.25 2.47 -17.41
C ILE A 99 0.29 1.93 -18.73
N THR A 100 -0.62 1.41 -19.55
CA THR A 100 -0.34 0.86 -20.89
C THR A 100 -0.82 1.80 -22.01
N PRO A 101 -0.43 1.58 -23.28
CA PRO A 101 -0.88 2.42 -24.39
C PRO A 101 -2.41 2.57 -24.44
N GLY A 102 -2.88 3.81 -24.39
CA GLY A 102 -4.31 4.15 -24.39
C GLY A 102 -4.94 4.33 -23.01
N VAL A 103 -4.24 3.97 -21.93
CA VAL A 103 -4.70 4.24 -20.56
C VAL A 103 -4.43 5.70 -20.19
N ILE A 104 -5.47 6.39 -19.74
CA ILE A 104 -5.38 7.75 -19.22
C ILE A 104 -5.71 7.70 -17.73
N VAL A 105 -4.77 8.12 -16.89
CA VAL A 105 -4.97 8.28 -15.44
C VAL A 105 -5.15 9.77 -15.15
N PRO A 106 -6.39 10.25 -14.89
CA PRO A 106 -6.61 11.65 -14.59
C PRO A 106 -5.96 12.03 -13.26
N SER A 107 -5.31 13.19 -13.22
CA SER A 107 -4.91 13.79 -11.94
C SER A 107 -6.13 14.35 -11.22
N LEU A 108 -6.10 14.29 -9.89
CA LEU A 108 -7.12 14.91 -9.05
C LEU A 108 -7.10 16.44 -9.23
N ALA A 109 -8.27 17.07 -9.07
CA ALA A 109 -8.38 18.53 -9.13
C ALA A 109 -7.63 19.19 -7.96
N ASP A 110 -7.67 18.53 -6.80
CA ASP A 110 -7.07 18.90 -5.51
C ASP A 110 -5.80 18.11 -5.19
N ASP A 111 -5.08 17.60 -6.21
CA ASP A 111 -3.79 16.93 -6.02
C ASP A 111 -2.78 17.89 -5.38
N SER A 112 -2.38 17.62 -4.13
CA SER A 112 -1.47 18.46 -3.35
C SER A 112 -0.09 18.63 -4.01
N ARG A 113 0.29 17.71 -4.90
CA ARG A 113 1.55 17.74 -5.65
C ARG A 113 1.52 18.76 -6.80
N LEU A 114 0.36 19.32 -7.11
CA LEU A 114 0.16 20.24 -8.22
C LEU A 114 -0.37 21.60 -7.73
N VAL A 115 0.19 22.68 -8.26
CA VAL A 115 -0.31 24.05 -8.09
C VAL A 115 -0.57 24.69 -9.46
N PRO A 116 -1.43 25.73 -9.55
CA PRO A 116 -1.57 26.50 -10.77
C PRO A 116 -0.22 27.03 -11.26
N GLY A 117 0.01 27.02 -12.57
CA GLY A 117 1.28 27.45 -13.16
C GLY A 117 1.74 28.85 -12.72
N ALA A 118 0.80 29.80 -12.64
CA ALA A 118 1.06 31.16 -12.17
C ALA A 118 1.43 31.27 -10.67
N ALA A 119 1.19 30.24 -9.87
CA ALA A 119 1.44 30.22 -8.43
C ALA A 119 2.84 29.74 -8.04
N VAL A 120 3.75 29.49 -9.01
CA VAL A 120 5.16 29.12 -8.74
C VAL A 120 5.98 30.29 -8.19
N LEU A 121 5.62 31.51 -8.58
CA LEU A 121 6.39 32.73 -8.32
C LEU A 121 6.41 33.23 -6.86
N PRO A 122 5.37 33.06 -6.01
CA PRO A 122 5.36 33.77 -4.71
C PRO A 122 6.11 33.10 -3.55
N GLN A 123 6.71 31.91 -3.72
CA GLN A 123 7.13 31.06 -2.57
C GLN A 123 8.53 30.43 -2.69
N ASP A 124 9.29 30.71 -3.75
CA ASP A 124 10.59 30.09 -4.04
C ASP A 124 11.63 31.18 -4.32
N ASP A 125 12.30 31.62 -3.25
CA ASP A 125 13.25 32.76 -3.25
C ASP A 125 14.53 32.47 -4.05
N ASP A 126 14.79 31.21 -4.43
CA ASP A 126 15.97 30.76 -5.19
C ASP A 126 15.74 30.74 -6.71
N LEU A 127 14.60 31.22 -7.20
CA LEU A 127 14.29 31.28 -8.63
C LEU A 127 15.10 32.39 -9.33
N ASP A 128 16.16 32.01 -10.04
CA ASP A 128 16.87 32.90 -10.98
C ASP A 128 15.89 33.38 -12.04
N ALA A 129 15.57 34.68 -11.97
CA ALA A 129 14.71 35.33 -12.94
C ALA A 129 15.22 34.98 -14.35
N THR A 130 16.49 35.16 -14.72
CA THR A 130 16.97 35.09 -16.11
C THR A 130 16.79 33.75 -16.87
N GLN A 131 16.36 32.66 -16.22
CA GLN A 131 15.91 31.42 -16.89
C GLN A 131 14.40 31.44 -17.30
N ILE A 132 13.82 32.64 -17.49
CA ILE A 132 12.42 32.97 -17.86
C ILE A 132 11.98 32.46 -19.25
N PHE A 133 11.84 31.16 -19.49
CA PHE A 133 11.11 30.71 -20.70
C PHE A 133 9.90 29.84 -20.45
N ASP A 134 9.74 29.28 -19.25
CA ASP A 134 8.53 28.52 -18.91
C ASP A 134 8.24 28.56 -17.40
N LEU A 135 7.80 29.73 -16.91
CA LEU A 135 7.37 29.97 -15.52
C LEU A 135 6.10 29.18 -15.12
N GLY A 136 5.83 28.03 -15.74
CA GLY A 136 4.52 27.39 -15.68
C GLY A 136 3.41 28.25 -16.26
N LEU A 137 3.69 29.44 -16.81
CA LEU A 137 2.69 30.31 -17.44
C LEU A 137 2.09 29.67 -18.70
N MET A 138 2.78 28.69 -19.28
CA MET A 138 2.27 27.88 -20.40
C MET A 138 1.61 26.58 -19.94
N ARG A 139 1.80 26.17 -18.68
CA ARG A 139 1.30 24.90 -18.12
C ARG A 139 0.18 25.18 -17.11
N PRO A 140 -1.05 24.65 -17.32
CA PRO A 140 -2.16 24.90 -16.40
C PRO A 140 -1.84 24.58 -14.94
N ARG A 141 -1.06 23.52 -14.70
CA ARG A 141 -0.56 23.10 -13.40
C ARG A 141 0.89 22.63 -13.48
N VAL A 142 1.62 22.82 -12.40
CA VAL A 142 3.04 22.49 -12.23
C VAL A 142 3.28 21.91 -10.83
N LEU A 143 4.45 21.32 -10.59
CA LEU A 143 4.75 20.73 -9.28
C LEU A 143 4.76 21.77 -8.17
N SER A 144 4.00 21.48 -7.11
CA SER A 144 4.05 22.19 -5.83
C SER A 144 5.35 21.89 -5.08
N ILE A 145 5.60 22.61 -3.99
CA ILE A 145 6.71 22.31 -3.08
C ILE A 145 6.61 20.88 -2.55
N GLU A 146 5.42 20.45 -2.15
CA GLU A 146 5.18 19.07 -1.70
C GLU A 146 5.46 18.06 -2.82
N GLY A 147 5.01 18.33 -4.04
CA GLY A 147 5.29 17.48 -5.19
C GLY A 147 6.78 17.34 -5.49
N ARG A 148 7.55 18.43 -5.35
CA ARG A 148 9.01 18.42 -5.48
C ARG A 148 9.69 17.66 -4.35
N ASP A 149 9.26 17.84 -3.10
CA ASP A 149 9.78 17.13 -1.93
C ASP A 149 9.54 15.61 -2.03
N GLN A 150 8.31 15.19 -2.39
CA GLN A 150 8.00 13.78 -2.62
C GLN A 150 8.84 13.17 -3.75
N ALA A 151 9.02 13.91 -4.85
CA ALA A 151 9.88 13.46 -5.95
C ALA A 151 11.34 13.34 -5.53
N SER A 152 11.86 14.35 -4.82
CA SER A 152 13.23 14.38 -4.29
C SER A 152 13.51 13.17 -3.41
N LYS A 153 12.64 12.90 -2.42
CA LYS A 153 12.77 11.73 -1.53
C LYS A 153 12.83 10.43 -2.31
N ARG A 154 11.86 10.20 -3.22
CA ARG A 154 11.80 8.98 -4.03
C ARG A 154 13.02 8.80 -4.93
N TRP A 155 13.51 9.87 -5.56
CA TRP A 155 14.67 9.80 -6.44
C TRP A 155 15.96 9.59 -5.66
N TYR A 156 16.13 10.27 -4.53
CA TYR A 156 17.33 10.12 -3.69
C TYR A 156 17.42 8.73 -3.05
N SER A 157 16.29 8.12 -2.69
CA SER A 157 16.26 6.75 -2.16
C SER A 157 16.20 5.66 -3.25
N SER A 158 16.30 6.03 -4.53
CA SER A 158 16.23 5.07 -5.64
C SER A 158 17.55 4.36 -5.90
N ASP A 159 17.55 3.47 -6.89
CA ASP A 159 18.77 2.86 -7.45
C ASP A 159 19.72 3.87 -8.12
N ARG A 160 19.30 5.13 -8.23
CA ARG A 160 20.06 6.28 -8.76
C ARG A 160 20.42 7.31 -7.68
N GLY A 161 20.28 6.91 -6.42
CA GLY A 161 20.76 7.62 -5.25
C GLY A 161 22.18 7.23 -4.84
N PRO A 162 22.74 7.85 -3.79
CA PRO A 162 24.12 7.62 -3.37
C PRO A 162 24.34 6.30 -2.62
N ALA A 163 23.30 5.72 -2.05
CA ALA A 163 23.40 4.58 -1.13
C ALA A 163 23.35 3.21 -1.82
N THR A 164 23.63 3.15 -3.14
CA THR A 164 23.65 1.89 -3.87
C THR A 164 25.07 1.31 -3.89
N PRO A 165 25.22 -0.04 -3.96
CA PRO A 165 26.54 -0.65 -4.07
C PRO A 165 27.34 -0.14 -5.27
N LEU A 166 26.68 0.20 -6.38
CA LEU A 166 27.32 0.78 -7.56
C LEU A 166 27.85 2.20 -7.27
N ALA A 167 27.04 3.03 -6.61
CA ALA A 167 27.44 4.39 -6.25
C ALA A 167 28.58 4.41 -5.23
N GLU A 168 28.55 3.54 -4.23
CA GLU A 168 29.60 3.44 -3.21
C GLU A 168 30.95 2.96 -3.78
N GLN A 169 30.91 2.13 -4.83
CA GLN A 169 32.11 1.61 -5.49
C GLN A 169 32.58 2.47 -6.67
N ALA A 170 31.77 3.43 -7.10
CA ALA A 170 32.12 4.32 -8.19
C ALA A 170 33.29 5.23 -7.76
N PRO A 171 34.26 5.49 -8.66
CA PRO A 171 35.45 6.25 -8.31
C PRO A 171 35.16 7.72 -8.02
N LYS A 172 34.07 8.27 -8.59
CA LYS A 172 33.69 9.67 -8.49
C LYS A 172 32.16 9.85 -8.62
N PRO A 173 31.60 10.86 -7.95
CA PRO A 173 30.17 11.17 -8.00
C PRO A 173 29.77 11.96 -9.25
N CYS A 174 28.46 12.00 -9.54
CA CYS A 174 27.87 12.65 -10.70
C CYS A 174 28.14 14.17 -10.76
N HIS A 175 28.21 14.88 -9.63
CA HIS A 175 28.44 16.33 -9.62
C HIS A 175 29.78 16.75 -10.22
N SER A 176 30.76 15.84 -10.28
CA SER A 176 32.06 16.07 -10.92
C SER A 176 32.16 15.50 -12.34
N CYS A 177 31.09 14.89 -12.86
CA CYS A 177 31.10 14.18 -14.13
C CYS A 177 30.77 15.12 -15.30
N GLY A 178 31.57 15.10 -16.36
CA GLY A 178 31.33 15.91 -17.56
C GLY A 178 30.08 15.51 -18.36
N PHE A 179 29.53 14.31 -18.12
CA PHE A 179 28.27 13.84 -18.72
C PHE A 179 27.03 14.20 -17.91
N PHE A 180 27.19 14.89 -16.78
CA PHE A 180 26.08 15.29 -15.93
C PHE A 180 25.40 16.54 -16.48
N VAL A 181 24.12 16.42 -16.80
CA VAL A 181 23.27 17.53 -17.25
C VAL A 181 22.40 17.98 -16.08
N PRO A 182 22.68 19.12 -15.42
CA PRO A 182 21.92 19.56 -14.27
C PRO A 182 20.46 19.90 -14.63
N LEU A 183 19.51 19.53 -13.76
CA LEU A 183 18.11 19.94 -13.92
C LEU A 183 17.96 21.48 -13.81
N ALA A 184 16.78 21.98 -14.18
CA ALA A 184 16.40 23.38 -14.00
C ALA A 184 15.68 23.60 -12.65
N GLY A 185 15.66 24.85 -12.19
CA GLY A 185 14.93 25.27 -10.99
C GLY A 185 15.46 24.65 -9.70
N SER A 186 14.59 24.56 -8.68
CA SER A 186 14.96 24.19 -7.31
C SER A 186 15.50 22.76 -7.13
N LEU A 187 15.32 21.87 -8.11
CA LEU A 187 15.88 20.50 -8.08
C LEU A 187 17.33 20.43 -8.60
N ARG A 188 17.82 21.48 -9.24
CA ARG A 188 19.18 21.57 -9.80
C ARG A 188 20.28 21.33 -8.77
N SER A 189 20.04 21.72 -7.52
CA SER A 189 20.98 21.62 -6.41
C SER A 189 21.16 20.20 -5.89
N SER A 190 20.38 19.22 -6.36
CA SER A 190 20.44 17.84 -5.87
C SER A 190 20.38 16.78 -6.98
N PHE A 191 19.87 17.12 -8.17
CA PHE A 191 19.63 16.16 -9.25
C PHE A 191 20.02 16.69 -10.63
N GLY A 192 20.36 15.74 -11.51
CA GLY A 192 20.58 15.95 -12.94
C GLY A 192 20.25 14.71 -13.74
N VAL A 193 20.54 14.74 -15.04
CA VAL A 193 20.37 13.62 -15.96
C VAL A 193 21.73 13.15 -16.44
N CYS A 194 21.95 11.84 -16.46
CA CYS A 194 23.14 11.27 -17.08
C CYS A 194 22.98 11.26 -18.61
N ALA A 195 23.97 11.78 -19.33
CA ALA A 195 24.02 11.79 -20.80
C ALA A 195 25.10 10.86 -21.37
N ASN A 196 25.62 9.93 -20.55
CA ASN A 196 26.65 9.01 -21.00
C ASN A 196 26.02 7.69 -21.50
N ALA A 197 26.04 7.45 -22.81
CA ALA A 197 25.44 6.28 -23.44
C ALA A 197 25.99 4.92 -22.95
N ILE A 198 27.19 4.88 -22.37
CA ILE A 198 27.76 3.65 -21.79
C ILE A 198 27.42 3.47 -20.31
N ALA A 199 26.89 4.51 -19.64
CA ALA A 199 26.47 4.40 -18.26
C ALA A 199 25.13 3.65 -18.17
N PRO A 200 24.90 2.84 -17.12
CA PRO A 200 23.60 2.21 -16.90
C PRO A 200 22.47 3.24 -16.66
N ASP A 201 22.82 4.49 -16.35
CA ASP A 201 21.91 5.58 -16.00
C ASP A 201 21.59 6.52 -17.17
N ASP A 202 22.03 6.22 -18.38
CA ASP A 202 21.78 7.09 -19.54
C ASP A 202 20.30 7.47 -19.65
N ALA A 203 20.02 8.76 -19.88
CA ALA A 203 18.68 9.34 -19.92
C ALA A 203 17.83 9.09 -18.65
N ARG A 204 18.46 8.95 -17.48
CA ARG A 204 17.80 8.87 -16.17
C ARG A 204 18.21 10.00 -15.24
N VAL A 205 17.33 10.33 -14.31
CA VAL A 205 17.62 11.26 -13.23
C VAL A 205 18.51 10.57 -12.20
N VAL A 206 19.59 11.24 -11.80
CA VAL A 206 20.59 10.78 -10.82
C VAL A 206 20.79 11.86 -9.76
N SER A 207 21.07 11.46 -8.51
CA SER A 207 21.50 12.42 -7.49
C SER A 207 22.92 12.91 -7.76
N LEU A 208 23.27 14.10 -7.26
CA LEU A 208 24.61 14.69 -7.45
C LEU A 208 25.74 13.84 -6.86
N ASP A 209 25.44 13.06 -5.83
CA ASP A 209 26.34 12.17 -5.11
C ASP A 209 26.22 10.71 -5.53
N HIS A 210 25.37 10.40 -6.52
CA HIS A 210 25.35 9.08 -7.17
C HIS A 210 26.64 8.83 -7.97
N GLY A 211 26.98 7.57 -8.18
CA GLY A 211 28.10 7.18 -9.04
C GLY A 211 27.76 5.93 -9.85
N CYS A 212 28.17 5.91 -11.11
CA CYS A 212 27.80 4.85 -12.06
C CYS A 212 28.96 4.01 -12.59
N GLY A 213 30.19 4.34 -12.19
CA GLY A 213 31.42 3.72 -12.72
C GLY A 213 31.87 4.23 -14.10
N ALA A 214 30.97 4.80 -14.91
CA ALA A 214 31.27 5.37 -16.23
C ALA A 214 31.52 6.89 -16.17
N HIS A 215 32.37 7.34 -15.24
CA HIS A 215 32.66 8.76 -15.04
C HIS A 215 33.53 9.33 -16.18
N SER A 216 33.34 10.60 -16.57
CA SER A 216 34.11 11.22 -17.67
C SER A 216 35.63 11.21 -17.44
N GLU A 217 36.02 11.35 -16.18
CA GLU A 217 37.42 11.31 -15.72
C GLU A 217 37.92 9.90 -15.34
N ALA A 218 37.18 8.83 -15.65
CA ALA A 218 37.65 7.45 -15.51
C ALA A 218 38.39 7.04 -16.79
N THR A 219 39.53 7.69 -17.04
CA THR A 219 40.40 7.42 -18.19
C THR A 219 41.34 6.25 -17.91
N LEU A 220 41.68 5.49 -18.95
CA LEU A 220 42.73 4.45 -18.92
C LEU A 220 44.12 5.04 -18.67
#